data_AF-A0A4V2IVQ2-F1
#
_entry.id   AF-A0A4V2IVQ2-F1
#
_cell.length_a   1.000
_cell.length_b   1.000
_cell.length_c   1.000
_cell.angle_alpha   90.00
_cell.angle_beta   90.00
_cell.angle_gamma   90.00
#
_symmetry.space_group_name_H-M   'P 1'
#
loop_
_entity.id
_entity.type
_entity.pdbx_description
1 polymer ?
#
loop_
_entity_poly.entity_id
_entity_poly.type
_entity_poly.pdbx_seq_one_letter_code
_entity_poly.pdbx_strand_id
1 'polypeptide(L)'
;MKFLIQVYESLIFAYQALRSNILRTTLSLLGVSVGIFAIVAVFTAVDSLNKNIRSEIDSFAGSGVLYVGKWPWIMQNNYPWWKYLNRPEMKYTEFQFLKDNLKSAKAIAIIDNGRSASATRGSSSMDVNMTGASYDYNQITSVPVQYGRYFLPIESENALNVVIIGAKVSENLQATVGDQIKLNGIKFQIIGIIEKKGTDLLSFGGTPDEKVFIPYSTFSAVFQKDKPAPDIAIKAMDDDLGQENLEGEVTGLMRSLRSIKPKQESNFAVNRLDGLNQFFDGIFAALNVAGALIAGFSLLVGGFGIANIMFVSVKERTNIIGIQKSLGAKNYFILFQFLFEAVFLSLIGGLVGIGLVVLLTLIPQDALPLVLSMKNIVTGLFISSFIGILSGIIPAWVAAKMDPVIAIRSK
;
A
#
# COMPACT_ATOMS: atom_id res chain seq x y z
N MET A 1 45.51 6.28 7.40
CA MET A 1 46.11 4.93 7.53
C MET A 1 45.85 4.27 8.88
N LYS A 2 46.19 4.91 10.03
CA LYS A 2 46.01 4.30 11.37
C LYS A 2 44.58 3.85 11.71
N PHE A 3 43.56 4.59 11.27
CA PHE A 3 42.15 4.25 11.48
C PHE A 3 41.72 2.97 10.72
N LEU A 4 42.13 2.82 9.46
CA LEU A 4 41.81 1.63 8.65
C LEU A 4 42.47 0.36 9.22
N ILE A 5 43.70 0.48 9.74
CA ILE A 5 44.41 -0.61 10.40
C ILE A 5 43.68 -1.01 11.69
N GLN A 6 43.21 -0.04 12.48
CA GLN A 6 42.42 -0.30 13.69
C GLN A 6 41.09 -1.00 13.39
N VAL A 7 40.38 -0.60 12.34
CA VAL A 7 39.15 -1.26 11.91
C VAL A 7 39.42 -2.69 11.45
N TYR A 8 40.49 -2.91 10.69
CA TYR A 8 40.88 -4.23 10.20
C TYR A 8 41.30 -5.19 11.32
N GLU A 9 42.11 -4.72 12.27
CA GLU A 9 42.45 -5.54 13.45
C GLU A 9 41.21 -5.85 14.28
N SER A 10 40.31 -4.87 14.48
CA SER A 10 39.07 -5.07 15.21
C SER A 10 38.15 -6.11 14.54
N LEU A 11 38.13 -6.17 13.19
CA LEU A 11 37.41 -7.19 12.43
C LEU A 11 37.97 -8.60 12.67
N ILE A 12 39.30 -8.77 12.59
CA ILE A 12 39.95 -10.06 12.82
C ILE A 12 39.71 -10.53 14.26
N PHE A 13 39.81 -9.62 15.23
CA PHE A 13 39.53 -9.93 16.63
C PHE A 13 38.08 -10.33 16.86
N ALA A 14 37.11 -9.60 16.27
CA ALA A 14 35.69 -9.94 16.37
C ALA A 14 35.38 -11.31 15.73
N TYR A 15 36.02 -11.64 14.61
CA TYR A 15 35.86 -12.94 13.96
C TYR A 15 36.43 -14.10 14.81
N GLN A 16 37.62 -13.92 15.39
CA GLN A 16 38.22 -14.92 16.28
C GLN A 16 37.41 -15.09 17.57
N ALA A 17 36.82 -13.99 18.09
CA ALA A 17 35.88 -14.01 19.22
C ALA A 17 34.69 -14.93 18.98
N LEU A 18 34.08 -14.78 17.80
CA LEU A 18 32.90 -15.53 17.40
C LEU A 18 33.16 -17.03 17.35
N ARG A 19 34.38 -17.42 16.96
CA ARG A 19 34.73 -18.83 16.77
C ARG A 19 35.08 -19.56 18.08
N SER A 20 35.42 -18.85 19.16
CA SER A 20 35.83 -19.50 20.41
C SER A 20 34.65 -20.10 21.20
N ASN A 21 33.43 -19.58 21.03
CA ASN A 21 32.23 -20.00 21.78
C ASN A 21 30.99 -20.09 20.88
N ILE A 22 31.03 -21.01 19.90
CA ILE A 22 30.04 -21.16 18.82
C ILE A 22 28.59 -21.20 19.33
N LEU A 23 28.30 -22.02 20.36
CA LEU A 23 26.93 -22.18 20.90
C LEU A 23 26.37 -20.86 21.48
N ARG A 24 27.18 -20.12 22.23
CA ARG A 24 26.74 -18.85 22.82
C ARG A 24 26.50 -17.81 21.73
N THR A 25 27.46 -17.71 20.81
CA THR A 25 27.38 -16.74 19.73
C THR A 25 26.20 -17.03 18.81
N THR A 26 25.88 -18.29 18.51
CA THR A 26 24.70 -18.63 17.70
C THR A 26 23.39 -18.33 18.41
N LEU A 27 23.22 -18.71 19.69
CA LEU A 27 21.99 -18.40 20.43
C LEU A 27 21.71 -16.90 20.51
N SER A 28 22.74 -16.10 20.74
CA SER A 28 22.56 -14.66 20.84
C SER A 28 22.44 -13.96 19.49
N LEU A 29 23.15 -14.43 18.45
CA LEU A 29 22.90 -14.01 17.07
C LEU A 29 21.47 -14.31 16.64
N LEU A 30 20.92 -15.46 17.05
CA LEU A 30 19.52 -15.81 16.80
C LEU A 30 18.57 -14.79 17.44
N GLY A 31 18.77 -14.41 18.70
CA GLY A 31 17.94 -13.41 19.37
C GLY A 31 17.93 -12.05 18.64
N VAL A 32 19.11 -11.59 18.21
CA VAL A 32 19.25 -10.35 17.45
C VAL A 32 18.62 -10.48 16.05
N SER A 33 18.87 -11.59 15.37
CA SER A 33 18.35 -11.85 14.02
C SER A 33 16.83 -11.94 14.02
N VAL A 34 16.23 -12.61 15.00
CA VAL A 34 14.77 -12.71 15.17
C VAL A 34 14.17 -11.34 15.50
N GLY A 35 14.82 -10.55 16.34
CA GLY A 35 14.39 -9.19 16.64
C GLY A 35 14.37 -8.31 15.39
N ILE A 36 15.45 -8.30 14.61
CA ILE A 36 15.55 -7.49 13.39
C ILE A 36 14.62 -8.03 12.30
N PHE A 37 14.50 -9.35 12.18
CA PHE A 37 13.54 -10.01 11.31
C PHE A 37 12.11 -9.54 11.60
N ALA A 38 11.67 -9.57 12.86
CA ALA A 38 10.31 -9.15 13.23
C ALA A 38 10.04 -7.69 12.85
N ILE A 39 11.02 -6.80 13.07
CA ILE A 39 10.92 -5.38 12.75
C ILE A 39 10.79 -5.14 11.25
N VAL A 40 11.74 -5.69 10.49
CA VAL A 40 11.80 -5.50 9.04
C VAL A 40 10.60 -6.19 8.37
N ALA A 41 10.16 -7.34 8.88
CA ALA A 41 8.98 -8.04 8.39
C ALA A 41 7.71 -7.21 8.60
N VAL A 42 7.49 -6.65 9.80
CA VAL A 42 6.30 -5.82 10.08
C VAL A 42 6.29 -4.58 9.20
N PHE A 43 7.39 -3.83 9.10
CA PHE A 43 7.42 -2.64 8.23
C PHE A 43 7.26 -2.99 6.75
N THR A 44 7.86 -4.09 6.30
CA THR A 44 7.69 -4.55 4.92
C THR A 44 6.24 -4.96 4.64
N ALA A 45 5.58 -5.62 5.59
CA ALA A 45 4.17 -5.97 5.46
C ALA A 45 3.28 -4.72 5.41
N VAL A 46 3.50 -3.74 6.29
CA VAL A 46 2.73 -2.47 6.31
C VAL A 46 2.96 -1.68 5.02
N ASP A 47 4.20 -1.54 4.56
CA ASP A 47 4.52 -0.83 3.32
C ASP A 47 3.95 -1.52 2.08
N SER A 48 4.01 -2.86 2.03
CA SER A 48 3.44 -3.64 0.93
C SER A 48 1.92 -3.49 0.90
N LEU A 49 1.28 -3.53 2.07
CA LEU A 49 -0.17 -3.31 2.20
C LEU A 49 -0.54 -1.89 1.75
N ASN A 50 0.22 -0.88 2.17
CA ASN A 50 0.04 0.51 1.73
C ASN A 50 0.18 0.66 0.22
N LYS A 51 1.23 0.08 -0.37
CA LYS A 51 1.46 0.13 -1.81
C LYS A 51 0.36 -0.59 -2.59
N ASN A 52 -0.06 -1.77 -2.15
CA ASN A 52 -1.11 -2.54 -2.83
C ASN A 52 -2.45 -1.80 -2.75
N ILE A 53 -2.86 -1.32 -1.57
CA ILE A 53 -4.10 -0.54 -1.42
C ILE A 53 -4.07 0.73 -2.27
N ARG A 54 -2.96 1.48 -2.29
CA ARG A 54 -2.83 2.68 -3.13
C ARG A 54 -2.90 2.36 -4.62
N SER A 55 -2.21 1.32 -5.05
CA SER A 55 -2.27 0.84 -6.44
C SER A 55 -3.68 0.40 -6.82
N GLU A 56 -4.41 -0.27 -5.93
CA GLU A 56 -5.80 -0.67 -6.14
C GLU A 56 -6.70 0.57 -6.29
N ILE A 57 -6.60 1.54 -5.37
CA ILE A 57 -7.36 2.81 -5.41
C ILE A 57 -7.08 3.56 -6.72
N ASP A 58 -5.81 3.73 -7.08
CA ASP A 58 -5.40 4.42 -8.30
C ASP A 58 -5.93 3.70 -9.55
N SER A 59 -5.92 2.36 -9.55
CA SER A 59 -6.38 1.56 -10.68
C SER A 59 -7.90 1.55 -10.87
N PHE A 60 -8.65 1.59 -9.77
CA PHE A 60 -10.11 1.56 -9.77
C PHE A 60 -10.69 2.94 -10.09
N ALA A 61 -10.11 3.99 -9.50
CA ALA A 61 -10.77 5.28 -9.46
C ALA A 61 -10.11 6.34 -10.37
N GLY A 62 -8.88 6.07 -10.84
CA GLY A 62 -8.09 7.03 -11.60
C GLY A 62 -7.53 8.14 -10.71
N SER A 63 -6.24 8.44 -10.87
CA SER A 63 -5.63 9.58 -10.18
C SER A 63 -6.30 10.89 -10.62
N GLY A 64 -6.73 11.73 -9.68
CA GLY A 64 -7.26 13.05 -10.01
C GLY A 64 -8.76 13.10 -10.31
N VAL A 65 -9.56 12.10 -9.88
CA VAL A 65 -10.98 12.01 -10.27
C VAL A 65 -11.92 12.43 -9.14
N LEU A 66 -12.87 13.30 -9.49
CA LEU A 66 -14.04 13.69 -8.69
C LEU A 66 -15.28 12.91 -9.13
N TYR A 67 -16.04 12.42 -8.16
CA TYR A 67 -17.34 11.79 -8.40
C TYR A 67 -18.46 12.68 -7.86
N VAL A 68 -19.31 13.19 -8.74
CA VAL A 68 -20.47 13.99 -8.37
C VAL A 68 -21.69 13.08 -8.32
N GLY A 69 -22.29 12.96 -7.16
CA GLY A 69 -23.40 12.05 -6.91
C GLY A 69 -24.35 12.56 -5.85
N LYS A 70 -25.36 11.75 -5.54
CA LYS A 70 -26.31 12.04 -4.46
C LYS A 70 -25.70 11.91 -3.08
N TRP A 71 -24.91 10.86 -2.90
CA TRP A 71 -24.42 10.39 -1.60
C TRP A 71 -22.97 10.82 -1.38
N PRO A 72 -22.65 11.40 -0.21
CA PRO A 72 -21.26 11.54 0.20
C PRO A 72 -20.66 10.16 0.53
N TRP A 73 -19.44 9.90 0.09
CA TRP A 73 -18.74 8.65 0.42
C TRP A 73 -18.28 8.60 1.87
N ILE A 74 -17.89 9.74 2.43
CA ILE A 74 -17.53 9.87 3.84
C ILE A 74 -18.74 10.39 4.59
N MET A 75 -19.29 9.55 5.46
CA MET A 75 -20.42 9.89 6.30
C MET A 75 -19.92 10.30 7.69
N GLN A 76 -20.35 11.47 8.17
CA GLN A 76 -20.00 11.95 9.52
C GLN A 76 -20.71 11.11 10.60
N ASN A 77 -20.17 11.14 11.82
CA ASN A 77 -20.82 10.55 12.99
C ASN A 77 -22.19 11.23 13.24
N ASN A 78 -23.23 10.43 13.52
CA ASN A 78 -24.64 10.86 13.65
C ASN A 78 -25.30 11.31 12.33
N TYR A 79 -25.32 10.42 11.34
CA TYR A 79 -25.74 10.68 9.96
C TYR A 79 -27.28 10.77 9.76
N PRO A 80 -27.85 11.93 9.40
CA PRO A 80 -29.28 12.07 9.13
C PRO A 80 -29.63 11.54 7.72
N TRP A 81 -29.69 10.22 7.56
CA TRP A 81 -29.91 9.53 6.27
C TRP A 81 -31.13 10.04 5.48
N TRP A 82 -32.20 10.43 6.17
CA TRP A 82 -33.41 10.97 5.57
C TRP A 82 -33.17 12.26 4.76
N LYS A 83 -32.18 13.08 5.16
CA LYS A 83 -31.82 14.32 4.47
C LYS A 83 -31.26 14.04 3.08
N TYR A 84 -30.46 12.99 2.97
CA TYR A 84 -29.79 12.59 1.74
C TYR A 84 -30.71 11.78 0.83
N LEU A 85 -31.63 10.99 1.40
CA LEU A 85 -32.61 10.24 0.63
C LEU A 85 -33.50 11.16 -0.23
N ASN A 86 -33.83 12.35 0.30
CA ASN A 86 -34.62 13.38 -0.39
C ASN A 86 -33.84 14.20 -1.44
N ARG A 87 -32.52 13.99 -1.59
CA ARG A 87 -31.74 14.65 -2.64
C ARG A 87 -32.13 14.08 -4.02
N PRO A 88 -32.22 14.93 -5.06
CA PRO A 88 -32.48 14.44 -6.41
C PRO A 88 -31.28 13.64 -6.92
N GLU A 89 -31.57 12.56 -7.64
CA GLU A 89 -30.55 11.79 -8.38
C GLU A 89 -29.96 12.65 -9.51
N MET A 90 -28.74 12.32 -9.94
CA MET A 90 -28.11 13.00 -11.05
C MET A 90 -28.83 12.66 -12.36
N LYS A 91 -28.93 13.64 -13.26
CA LYS A 91 -29.56 13.45 -14.57
C LYS A 91 -28.54 13.51 -15.70
N TYR A 92 -28.84 12.82 -16.80
CA TYR A 92 -28.04 12.91 -18.02
C TYR A 92 -27.90 14.34 -18.55
N THR A 93 -28.93 15.18 -18.39
CA THR A 93 -28.87 16.60 -18.74
C THR A 93 -27.88 17.39 -17.89
N GLU A 94 -27.68 17.00 -16.63
CA GLU A 94 -26.67 17.64 -15.76
C GLU A 94 -25.25 17.24 -16.19
N PHE A 95 -25.05 15.99 -16.63
CA PHE A 95 -23.81 15.55 -17.26
C PHE A 95 -23.49 16.34 -18.54
N GLN A 96 -24.46 16.51 -19.44
CA GLN A 96 -24.25 17.31 -20.66
C GLN A 96 -23.91 18.76 -20.32
N PHE A 97 -24.64 19.39 -19.39
CA PHE A 97 -24.36 20.74 -18.95
C PHE A 97 -22.93 20.89 -18.40
N LEU A 98 -22.49 19.97 -17.54
CA LEU A 98 -21.12 19.99 -17.02
C LEU A 98 -20.09 19.76 -18.13
N LYS A 99 -20.36 18.84 -19.06
CA LYS A 99 -19.47 18.56 -20.19
C LYS A 99 -19.26 19.78 -21.10
N ASP A 100 -20.29 20.60 -21.27
CA ASP A 100 -20.22 21.79 -22.15
C ASP A 100 -19.61 23.03 -21.46
N ASN A 101 -19.64 23.09 -20.12
CA ASN A 101 -19.29 24.31 -19.37
C ASN A 101 -18.00 24.20 -18.55
N LEU A 102 -17.55 22.99 -18.19
CA LEU A 102 -16.33 22.81 -17.41
C LEU A 102 -15.08 23.13 -18.24
N LYS A 103 -14.18 23.94 -17.67
CA LYS A 103 -12.89 24.28 -18.28
C LYS A 103 -11.71 23.61 -17.58
N SER A 104 -11.85 23.30 -16.29
CA SER A 104 -10.78 22.67 -15.49
C SER A 104 -10.80 21.14 -15.52
N ALA A 105 -11.60 20.54 -16.41
CA ALA A 105 -11.75 19.09 -16.55
C ALA A 105 -11.03 18.58 -17.81
N LYS A 106 -10.21 17.53 -17.64
CA LYS A 106 -9.53 16.82 -18.73
C LYS A 106 -10.48 15.86 -19.46
N ALA A 107 -11.35 15.20 -18.69
CA ALA A 107 -12.36 14.28 -19.19
C ALA A 107 -13.56 14.23 -18.24
N ILE A 108 -14.74 13.93 -18.79
CA ILE A 108 -15.98 13.78 -18.04
C ILE A 108 -16.75 12.58 -18.56
N ALA A 109 -17.27 11.76 -17.66
CA ALA A 109 -18.04 10.58 -18.00
C ALA A 109 -19.24 10.44 -17.04
N ILE A 110 -20.32 9.87 -17.56
CA ILE A 110 -21.42 9.42 -16.72
C ILE A 110 -21.29 7.92 -16.51
N ILE A 111 -21.45 7.52 -15.26
CA ILE A 111 -21.35 6.13 -14.82
C ILE A 111 -22.54 5.77 -13.94
N ASP A 112 -23.08 4.58 -14.13
CA ASP A 112 -24.09 4.00 -13.24
C ASP A 112 -23.65 2.58 -12.88
N ASN A 113 -23.50 2.33 -11.59
CA ASN A 113 -22.92 1.11 -11.04
C ASN A 113 -23.96 0.30 -10.26
N GLY A 114 -23.75 -1.01 -10.18
CA GLY A 114 -24.33 -1.81 -9.10
C GLY A 114 -25.66 -2.50 -9.46
N ARG A 115 -25.90 -2.77 -10.74
CA ARG A 115 -27.00 -3.67 -11.12
C ARG A 115 -26.46 -5.06 -11.46
N SER A 116 -26.75 -6.03 -10.59
CA SER A 116 -26.50 -7.43 -10.90
C SER A 116 -27.39 -7.88 -12.06
N ALA A 117 -26.82 -8.65 -12.99
CA ALA A 117 -27.56 -9.34 -14.04
C ALA A 117 -27.03 -10.75 -14.24
N SER A 118 -27.92 -11.61 -14.73
CA SER A 118 -27.52 -12.93 -15.19
C SER A 118 -27.03 -12.82 -16.64
N ALA A 119 -25.74 -13.08 -16.83
CA ALA A 119 -25.12 -13.23 -18.14
C ALA A 119 -25.21 -14.69 -18.58
N THR A 120 -25.85 -14.93 -19.73
CA THR A 120 -26.11 -16.27 -20.25
C THR A 120 -25.63 -16.43 -21.68
N ARG A 121 -25.02 -17.58 -21.98
CA ARG A 121 -24.65 -18.02 -23.33
C ARG A 121 -24.80 -19.53 -23.42
N GLY A 122 -25.71 -19.99 -24.27
CA GLY A 122 -26.03 -21.42 -24.36
C GLY A 122 -26.57 -21.96 -23.03
N SER A 123 -25.92 -22.98 -22.48
CA SER A 123 -26.22 -23.56 -21.16
C SER A 123 -25.42 -22.93 -20.01
N SER A 124 -24.45 -22.07 -20.29
CA SER A 124 -23.62 -21.41 -19.26
C SER A 124 -24.27 -20.12 -18.78
N SER A 125 -24.24 -19.90 -17.47
CA SER A 125 -24.82 -18.74 -16.79
C SER A 125 -23.92 -18.28 -15.65
N MET A 126 -23.75 -16.97 -15.51
CA MET A 126 -22.99 -16.36 -14.42
C MET A 126 -23.65 -15.03 -14.00
N ASP A 127 -23.66 -14.75 -12.70
CA ASP A 127 -24.06 -13.43 -12.21
C ASP A 127 -22.91 -12.45 -12.38
N VAL A 128 -23.22 -11.30 -12.98
CA VAL A 128 -22.26 -10.25 -13.31
C VAL A 128 -22.72 -8.92 -12.76
N ASN A 129 -21.78 -8.03 -12.44
CA ASN A 129 -22.11 -6.66 -12.10
C ASN A 129 -22.08 -5.80 -13.36
N MET A 130 -23.23 -5.24 -13.73
CA MET A 130 -23.33 -4.36 -14.88
C MET A 130 -22.99 -2.92 -14.48
N THR A 131 -22.15 -2.30 -15.30
CA THR A 131 -21.83 -0.88 -15.23
C THR A 131 -22.22 -0.21 -16.54
N GLY A 132 -23.09 0.80 -16.45
CA GLY A 132 -23.39 1.70 -17.56
C GLY A 132 -22.33 2.79 -17.63
N ALA A 133 -21.56 2.87 -18.71
CA ALA A 133 -20.49 3.86 -18.87
C ALA A 133 -20.60 4.60 -20.21
N SER A 134 -20.22 5.89 -20.22
CA SER A 134 -20.07 6.66 -21.46
C SER A 134 -18.72 6.44 -22.14
N TYR A 135 -18.61 6.84 -23.41
CA TYR A 135 -17.38 6.75 -24.21
C TYR A 135 -16.12 7.31 -23.51
N ASP A 136 -16.22 8.45 -22.83
CA ASP A 136 -15.06 9.11 -22.20
C ASP A 136 -14.61 8.44 -20.89
N TYR A 137 -15.30 7.39 -20.42
CA TYR A 137 -14.99 6.74 -19.15
C TYR A 137 -13.59 6.09 -19.13
N ASN A 138 -13.11 5.61 -20.28
CA ASN A 138 -11.75 5.08 -20.42
C ASN A 138 -10.63 6.13 -20.21
N GLN A 139 -10.95 7.42 -20.30
CA GLN A 139 -10.02 8.51 -20.03
C GLN A 139 -9.95 8.86 -18.53
N ILE A 140 -11.02 8.52 -17.79
CA ILE A 140 -11.15 8.71 -16.36
C ILE A 140 -10.46 7.58 -15.61
N THR A 141 -10.96 6.37 -15.81
CA THR A 141 -10.41 5.13 -15.25
C THR A 141 -9.85 4.29 -16.38
N SER A 142 -8.65 3.74 -16.19
CA SER A 142 -8.05 2.84 -17.19
C SER A 142 -8.87 1.55 -17.28
N VAL A 143 -9.48 1.32 -18.44
CA VAL A 143 -10.15 0.06 -18.81
C VAL A 143 -9.24 -0.66 -19.82
N PRO A 144 -8.28 -1.50 -19.35
CA PRO A 144 -7.34 -2.16 -20.25
C PRO A 144 -8.06 -3.27 -21.03
N VAL A 145 -8.46 -2.99 -22.26
CA VAL A 145 -9.07 -3.98 -23.15
C VAL A 145 -7.94 -4.83 -23.75
N GLN A 146 -7.89 -6.11 -23.40
CA GLN A 146 -6.90 -7.07 -23.91
C GLN A 146 -7.24 -7.53 -25.33
N TYR A 147 -8.52 -7.80 -25.60
CA TYR A 147 -8.99 -8.24 -26.91
C TYR A 147 -10.15 -7.37 -27.36
N GLY A 148 -10.16 -6.95 -28.63
CA GLY A 148 -11.22 -6.12 -29.20
C GLY A 148 -10.96 -4.63 -29.00
N ARG A 149 -12.00 -3.87 -28.64
CA ARG A 149 -11.91 -2.40 -28.47
C ARG A 149 -12.87 -1.88 -27.41
N TYR A 150 -12.64 -0.62 -27.02
CA TYR A 150 -13.60 0.14 -26.24
C TYR A 150 -14.80 0.61 -27.10
N PHE A 151 -15.81 1.21 -26.46
CA PHE A 151 -16.98 1.80 -27.13
C PHE A 151 -16.56 2.86 -28.14
N LEU A 152 -17.38 3.07 -29.17
CA LEU A 152 -17.32 4.24 -30.06
C LEU A 152 -18.36 5.28 -29.62
N PRO A 153 -18.16 6.58 -29.96
CA PRO A 153 -19.13 7.63 -29.62
C PRO A 153 -20.55 7.32 -30.11
N ILE A 154 -20.66 6.83 -31.35
CA ILE A 154 -21.94 6.46 -31.97
C ILE A 154 -22.67 5.33 -31.24
N GLU A 155 -21.94 4.40 -30.62
CA GLU A 155 -22.50 3.30 -29.83
C GLU A 155 -22.98 3.79 -28.47
N SER A 156 -22.26 4.76 -27.90
CA SER A 156 -22.62 5.40 -26.64
C SER A 156 -23.85 6.29 -26.75
N GLU A 157 -23.98 7.03 -27.86
CA GLU A 157 -25.08 7.98 -28.10
C GLU A 157 -26.37 7.30 -28.55
N ASN A 158 -26.30 6.29 -29.43
CA ASN A 158 -27.48 5.63 -30.00
C ASN A 158 -28.00 4.42 -29.19
N ALA A 159 -27.50 4.22 -27.97
CA ALA A 159 -27.92 3.12 -27.11
C ALA A 159 -27.83 1.73 -27.80
N LEU A 160 -26.70 1.46 -28.47
CA LEU A 160 -26.49 0.17 -29.12
C LEU A 160 -26.25 -0.93 -28.08
N ASN A 161 -26.69 -2.16 -28.39
CA ASN A 161 -26.52 -3.33 -27.54
C ASN A 161 -25.15 -3.97 -27.72
N VAL A 162 -24.10 -3.22 -27.37
CA VAL A 162 -22.71 -3.70 -27.34
C VAL A 162 -22.24 -3.84 -25.90
N VAL A 163 -21.27 -4.73 -25.67
CA VAL A 163 -20.80 -5.05 -24.33
C VAL A 163 -19.31 -5.34 -24.29
N ILE A 164 -18.67 -4.89 -23.22
CA ILE A 164 -17.29 -5.23 -22.86
C ILE A 164 -17.35 -6.08 -21.59
N ILE A 165 -16.69 -7.23 -21.58
CA ILE A 165 -16.76 -8.20 -20.49
C ILE A 165 -15.42 -8.35 -19.77
N GLY A 166 -15.46 -8.64 -18.48
CA GLY A 166 -14.29 -9.04 -17.71
C GLY A 166 -13.77 -10.43 -18.11
N ALA A 167 -12.50 -10.71 -17.79
CA ALA A 167 -11.83 -11.96 -18.15
C ALA A 167 -12.54 -13.20 -17.59
N LYS A 168 -13.03 -13.15 -16.34
CA LYS A 168 -13.72 -14.28 -15.70
C LYS A 168 -15.07 -14.58 -16.35
N VAL A 169 -15.77 -13.54 -16.81
CA VAL A 169 -17.03 -13.70 -17.58
C VAL A 169 -16.76 -14.37 -18.92
N SER A 170 -15.68 -13.97 -19.61
CA SER A 170 -15.26 -14.60 -20.87
C SER A 170 -14.87 -16.08 -20.68
N GLU A 171 -14.09 -16.39 -19.64
CA GLU A 171 -13.67 -17.76 -19.30
C GLU A 171 -14.88 -18.66 -18.98
N ASN A 172 -15.82 -18.19 -18.16
CA ASN A 172 -16.99 -18.98 -17.73
C ASN A 172 -17.98 -19.22 -18.88
N LEU A 173 -18.29 -18.18 -19.66
CA LEU A 173 -19.22 -18.27 -20.79
C LEU A 173 -18.56 -18.81 -22.07
N GLN A 174 -17.24 -19.10 -22.02
CA GLN A 174 -16.41 -19.47 -23.17
C GLN A 174 -16.66 -18.54 -24.38
N ALA A 175 -16.72 -17.23 -24.10
CA ALA A 175 -17.17 -16.21 -25.03
C ALA A 175 -16.00 -15.37 -25.51
N THR A 176 -15.96 -15.11 -26.82
CA THR A 176 -14.91 -14.35 -27.50
C THR A 176 -15.45 -13.04 -28.08
N VAL A 177 -14.55 -12.16 -28.53
CA VAL A 177 -14.96 -10.92 -29.21
C VAL A 177 -15.73 -11.28 -30.49
N GLY A 178 -16.90 -10.67 -30.67
CA GLY A 178 -17.82 -10.95 -31.77
C GLY A 178 -18.99 -11.87 -31.41
N ASP A 179 -18.89 -12.64 -30.33
CA ASP A 179 -19.98 -13.47 -29.84
C ASP A 179 -21.14 -12.62 -29.28
N GLN A 180 -22.32 -13.24 -29.20
CA GLN A 180 -23.47 -12.66 -28.52
C GLN A 180 -23.69 -13.32 -27.15
N ILE A 181 -23.94 -12.48 -26.14
CA ILE A 181 -24.38 -12.91 -24.80
C ILE A 181 -25.73 -12.30 -24.48
N LYS A 182 -26.48 -12.93 -23.56
CA LYS A 182 -27.72 -12.38 -23.05
C LYS A 182 -27.52 -11.85 -21.63
N LEU A 183 -27.83 -10.58 -21.40
CA LEU A 183 -27.90 -9.98 -20.07
C LEU A 183 -29.38 -9.81 -19.71
N ASN A 184 -29.86 -10.53 -18.69
CA ASN A 184 -31.29 -10.55 -18.30
C ASN A 184 -32.24 -10.78 -19.50
N GLY A 185 -31.84 -11.66 -20.42
CA GLY A 185 -32.62 -12.03 -21.61
C GLY A 185 -32.40 -11.17 -22.86
N ILE A 186 -31.69 -10.04 -22.75
CA ILE A 186 -31.44 -9.11 -23.87
C ILE A 186 -30.10 -9.41 -24.50
N LYS A 187 -30.04 -9.51 -25.84
CA LYS A 187 -28.83 -9.86 -26.57
C LYS A 187 -27.89 -8.66 -26.72
N PHE A 188 -26.63 -8.86 -26.37
CA PHE A 188 -25.53 -7.91 -26.55
C PHE A 188 -24.40 -8.56 -27.34
N GLN A 189 -23.75 -7.79 -28.21
CA GLN A 189 -22.56 -8.22 -28.94
C GLN A 189 -21.29 -7.86 -28.16
N ILE A 190 -20.42 -8.84 -27.93
CA ILE A 190 -19.14 -8.63 -27.25
C ILE A 190 -18.20 -7.90 -28.21
N ILE A 191 -17.77 -6.70 -27.83
CA ILE A 191 -16.82 -5.89 -28.60
C ILE A 191 -15.43 -5.82 -27.96
N GLY A 192 -15.32 -6.19 -26.68
CA GLY A 192 -14.06 -6.15 -25.95
C GLY A 192 -14.05 -7.08 -24.75
N ILE A 193 -12.84 -7.55 -24.41
CA ILE A 193 -12.55 -8.33 -23.20
C ILE A 193 -11.45 -7.61 -22.43
N ILE A 194 -11.67 -7.38 -21.14
CA ILE A 194 -10.73 -6.67 -20.26
C ILE A 194 -9.61 -7.61 -19.83
N GLU A 195 -8.40 -7.07 -19.71
CA GLU A 195 -7.24 -7.78 -19.16
C GLU A 195 -7.53 -8.28 -17.75
N LYS A 196 -7.18 -9.55 -17.50
CA LYS A 196 -7.35 -10.19 -16.19
C LYS A 196 -6.46 -9.50 -15.16
N LYS A 197 -7.07 -8.86 -14.16
CA LYS A 197 -6.33 -8.26 -13.04
C LYS A 197 -6.29 -9.15 -11.80
N GLY A 198 -7.19 -10.14 -11.70
CA GLY A 198 -7.32 -11.01 -10.53
C GLY A 198 -8.25 -10.42 -9.47
N THR A 199 -8.30 -11.09 -8.31
CA THR A 199 -9.06 -10.64 -7.14
C THR A 199 -8.30 -9.52 -6.43
N ASP A 200 -8.78 -8.28 -6.57
CA ASP A 200 -8.33 -7.13 -5.77
C ASP A 200 -8.71 -7.34 -4.29
N LEU A 201 -7.81 -6.95 -3.38
CA LEU A 201 -7.99 -7.09 -1.92
C LEU A 201 -9.18 -6.25 -1.43
N LEU A 202 -9.39 -5.09 -2.06
CA LEU A 202 -10.52 -4.20 -1.85
C LEU A 202 -11.52 -4.34 -3.00
N SER A 203 -12.39 -5.35 -2.93
CA SER A 203 -13.47 -5.57 -3.90
C SER A 203 -14.59 -4.52 -3.83
N PHE A 204 -14.25 -3.22 -3.95
CA PHE A 204 -15.23 -2.13 -4.00
C PHE A 204 -16.12 -2.28 -5.26
N GLY A 205 -17.34 -2.78 -5.06
CA GLY A 205 -18.30 -3.00 -6.14
C GLY A 205 -18.02 -4.22 -7.02
N GLY A 206 -17.25 -5.20 -6.53
CA GLY A 206 -16.93 -6.45 -7.23
C GLY A 206 -15.62 -6.41 -8.02
N THR A 207 -15.09 -7.58 -8.38
CA THR A 207 -13.83 -7.70 -9.13
C THR A 207 -13.99 -7.15 -10.55
N PRO A 208 -13.01 -6.41 -11.11
CA PRO A 208 -13.05 -5.97 -12.50
C PRO A 208 -13.27 -7.13 -13.49
N ASP A 209 -12.81 -8.33 -13.13
CA ASP A 209 -12.93 -9.55 -13.92
C ASP A 209 -14.37 -10.08 -14.03
N GLU A 210 -15.28 -9.70 -13.11
CA GLU A 210 -16.70 -10.07 -13.08
C GLU A 210 -17.63 -8.96 -13.56
N LYS A 211 -17.06 -7.82 -13.96
CA LYS A 211 -17.82 -6.68 -14.45
C LYS A 211 -18.15 -6.80 -15.92
N VAL A 212 -19.27 -6.19 -16.27
CA VAL A 212 -19.73 -6.05 -17.63
C VAL A 212 -20.07 -4.60 -17.89
N PHE A 213 -19.39 -3.99 -18.85
CA PHE A 213 -19.62 -2.61 -19.24
C PHE A 213 -20.53 -2.56 -20.45
N ILE A 214 -21.58 -1.75 -20.36
CA ILE A 214 -22.45 -1.43 -21.49
C ILE A 214 -22.60 0.09 -21.62
N PRO A 215 -22.95 0.60 -22.81
CA PRO A 215 -23.21 2.02 -22.98
C PRO A 215 -24.23 2.56 -21.96
N TYR A 216 -23.93 3.70 -21.34
CA TYR A 216 -24.83 4.31 -20.35
C TYR A 216 -26.25 4.54 -20.90
N SER A 217 -26.39 4.97 -22.16
CA SER A 217 -27.70 5.19 -22.80
C SER A 217 -28.52 3.88 -22.87
N THR A 218 -27.87 2.77 -23.22
CA THR A 218 -28.50 1.43 -23.22
C THR A 218 -28.85 0.99 -21.81
N PHE A 219 -27.93 1.18 -20.86
CA PHE A 219 -28.15 0.85 -19.46
C PHE A 219 -29.33 1.61 -18.86
N SER A 220 -29.39 2.93 -19.10
CA SER A 220 -30.43 3.80 -18.59
C SER A 220 -31.80 3.42 -19.15
N ALA A 221 -31.90 3.23 -20.48
CA ALA A 221 -33.15 2.93 -21.16
C ALA A 221 -33.72 1.55 -20.82
N VAL A 222 -32.86 0.54 -20.69
CA VAL A 222 -33.26 -0.86 -20.52
C VAL A 222 -33.32 -1.25 -19.04
N PHE A 223 -32.37 -0.77 -18.25
CA PHE A 223 -32.12 -1.29 -16.90
C PHE A 223 -32.34 -0.27 -15.77
N GLN A 224 -32.58 1.01 -16.04
CA GLN A 224 -32.79 2.01 -14.97
C GLN A 224 -34.07 2.84 -15.15
N LYS A 225 -35.05 2.32 -15.91
CA LYS A 225 -36.28 3.05 -16.25
C LYS A 225 -37.02 3.64 -15.04
N ASP A 226 -36.91 3.00 -13.86
CA ASP A 226 -37.68 3.39 -12.68
C ASP A 226 -36.87 4.16 -11.61
N LYS A 227 -35.53 4.01 -11.54
CA LYS A 227 -34.67 4.62 -10.49
C LYS A 227 -33.20 4.84 -10.94
N PRO A 228 -32.93 5.69 -11.94
CA PRO A 228 -31.55 5.97 -12.35
C PRO A 228 -30.80 6.67 -11.21
N ALA A 229 -29.63 6.15 -10.85
CA ALA A 229 -28.75 6.74 -9.84
C ALA A 229 -27.31 6.86 -10.38
N PRO A 230 -27.12 7.58 -11.50
CA PRO A 230 -25.78 7.75 -12.04
C PRO A 230 -24.94 8.68 -11.17
N ASP A 231 -23.64 8.46 -11.20
CA ASP A 231 -22.63 9.41 -10.78
C ASP A 231 -21.97 10.02 -12.02
N ILE A 232 -21.50 11.25 -11.88
CA ILE A 232 -20.70 11.93 -12.90
C ILE A 232 -19.25 11.88 -12.42
N ALA A 233 -18.41 11.17 -13.16
CA ALA A 233 -16.98 11.13 -12.90
C ALA A 233 -16.30 12.21 -13.73
N ILE A 234 -15.39 12.96 -13.12
CA ILE A 234 -14.70 14.10 -13.74
C ILE A 234 -13.22 14.01 -13.40
N LYS A 235 -12.36 13.99 -14.42
CA LYS A 235 -10.92 13.97 -14.25
C LYS A 235 -10.36 15.39 -14.28
N ALA A 236 -9.62 15.77 -13.24
CA ALA A 236 -8.92 17.04 -13.18
C ALA A 236 -7.80 17.14 -14.21
N MET A 237 -7.42 18.37 -14.54
CA MET A 237 -6.21 18.65 -15.29
C MET A 237 -4.97 18.28 -14.47
N ASP A 238 -3.86 18.02 -15.16
CA ASP A 238 -2.63 17.54 -14.52
C ASP A 238 -1.98 18.59 -13.59
N ASP A 239 -2.38 19.87 -13.70
CA ASP A 239 -1.92 20.99 -12.86
C ASP A 239 -2.76 21.22 -11.59
N ASP A 240 -3.94 20.61 -11.47
CA ASP A 240 -4.81 20.68 -10.29
C ASP A 240 -4.68 19.42 -9.42
N LEU A 241 -3.47 19.19 -8.88
CA LEU A 241 -3.13 18.02 -8.06
C LEU A 241 -4.05 17.85 -6.84
N GLY A 242 -4.59 18.95 -6.33
CA GLY A 242 -5.53 18.97 -5.21
C GLY A 242 -7.00 18.96 -5.63
N GLN A 243 -7.32 18.95 -6.93
CA GLN A 243 -8.70 19.00 -7.46
C GLN A 243 -9.55 20.16 -6.90
N GLU A 244 -8.92 21.18 -6.29
CA GLU A 244 -9.63 22.23 -5.55
C GLU A 244 -10.30 23.20 -6.53
N ASN A 245 -9.62 23.51 -7.63
CA ASN A 245 -10.17 24.36 -8.69
C ASN A 245 -11.34 23.65 -9.37
N LEU A 246 -11.16 22.36 -9.70
CA LEU A 246 -12.23 21.56 -10.28
C LEU A 246 -13.43 21.42 -9.34
N GLU A 247 -13.19 21.13 -8.05
CA GLU A 247 -14.26 21.02 -7.04
C GLU A 247 -15.04 22.33 -6.91
N GLY A 248 -14.34 23.47 -6.87
CA GLY A 248 -14.96 24.79 -6.82
C GLY A 248 -15.80 25.09 -8.06
N GLU A 249 -15.27 24.82 -9.25
CA GLU A 249 -15.97 25.03 -10.53
C GLU A 249 -17.21 24.15 -10.65
N VAL A 250 -17.06 22.84 -10.40
CA VAL A 250 -18.16 21.86 -10.41
C VAL A 250 -19.25 22.26 -9.41
N THR A 251 -18.85 22.65 -8.19
CA THR A 251 -19.79 23.06 -7.16
C THR A 251 -20.54 24.34 -7.57
N GLY A 252 -19.85 25.32 -8.15
CA GLY A 252 -20.46 26.54 -8.65
C GLY A 252 -21.46 26.28 -9.77
N LEU A 253 -21.06 25.50 -10.78
CA LEU A 253 -21.90 25.13 -11.93
C LEU A 253 -23.11 24.32 -11.50
N MET A 254 -22.95 23.30 -10.65
CA MET A 254 -24.05 22.47 -10.16
C MET A 254 -25.03 23.27 -9.31
N ARG A 255 -24.55 24.18 -8.46
CA ARG A 255 -25.43 25.06 -7.67
C ARG A 255 -26.21 26.02 -8.55
N SER A 256 -25.59 26.55 -9.60
CA SER A 256 -26.26 27.40 -10.60
C SER A 256 -27.32 26.62 -11.36
N LEU A 257 -26.98 25.44 -11.89
CA LEU A 257 -27.89 24.56 -12.62
C LEU A 257 -29.10 24.14 -11.79
N ARG A 258 -28.89 23.81 -10.51
CA ARG A 258 -29.95 23.41 -9.57
C ARG A 258 -30.62 24.59 -8.86
N SER A 259 -30.26 25.83 -9.18
CA SER A 259 -30.80 27.06 -8.57
C SER A 259 -30.70 27.07 -7.03
N ILE A 260 -29.60 26.56 -6.47
CA ILE A 260 -29.36 26.48 -5.02
C ILE A 260 -28.87 27.84 -4.51
N LYS A 261 -29.60 28.43 -3.56
CA LYS A 261 -29.25 29.75 -3.00
C LYS A 261 -27.94 29.69 -2.20
N PRO A 262 -27.13 30.77 -2.11
CA PRO A 262 -25.85 30.78 -1.39
C PRO A 262 -25.92 30.27 0.07
N LYS A 263 -27.02 30.55 0.78
CA LYS A 263 -27.23 30.09 2.17
C LYS A 263 -27.78 28.67 2.31
N GLN A 264 -28.17 28.03 1.19
CA GLN A 264 -28.70 26.66 1.19
C GLN A 264 -27.55 25.66 1.02
N GLU A 265 -27.62 24.59 1.80
CA GLU A 265 -26.73 23.44 1.65
C GLU A 265 -26.90 22.79 0.27
N SER A 266 -25.81 22.25 -0.28
CA SER A 266 -25.84 21.52 -1.54
C SER A 266 -26.67 20.23 -1.40
N ASN A 267 -27.49 19.95 -2.42
CA ASN A 267 -28.27 18.73 -2.54
C ASN A 267 -27.58 17.65 -3.40
N PHE A 268 -26.27 17.77 -3.56
CA PHE A 268 -25.35 16.82 -4.19
C PHE A 268 -24.10 16.69 -3.32
N ALA A 269 -23.32 15.66 -3.57
CA ALA A 269 -22.00 15.46 -3.00
C ALA A 269 -20.97 15.48 -4.11
N VAL A 270 -19.85 16.16 -3.86
CA VAL A 270 -18.63 16.03 -4.65
C VAL A 270 -17.70 15.14 -3.83
N ASN A 271 -17.46 13.94 -4.33
CA ASN A 271 -16.67 12.93 -3.66
C ASN A 271 -15.27 12.92 -4.23
N ARG A 272 -14.30 13.08 -3.34
CA ARG A 272 -12.88 12.97 -3.61
C ARG A 272 -12.36 11.65 -3.10
N LEU A 273 -11.49 11.03 -3.87
CA LEU A 273 -10.72 9.88 -3.42
C LEU A 273 -9.69 10.26 -2.34
N ASP A 274 -9.34 11.55 -2.23
CA ASP A 274 -8.46 12.04 -1.16
C ASP A 274 -9.01 11.72 0.23
N GLY A 275 -10.33 11.72 0.39
CA GLY A 275 -10.96 11.31 1.63
C GLY A 275 -10.71 9.83 1.97
N LEU A 276 -10.72 8.95 0.96
CA LEU A 276 -10.38 7.54 1.11
C LEU A 276 -8.89 7.35 1.41
N ASN A 277 -8.02 8.11 0.72
CA ASN A 277 -6.59 8.14 0.99
C ASN A 277 -6.30 8.59 2.43
N GLN A 278 -6.93 9.65 2.91
CA GLN A 278 -6.79 10.15 4.28
C GLN A 278 -7.26 9.14 5.32
N PHE A 279 -8.35 8.40 5.05
CA PHE A 279 -8.81 7.33 5.92
C PHE A 279 -7.77 6.21 6.05
N PHE A 280 -7.23 5.73 4.93
CA PHE A 280 -6.19 4.71 4.94
C PHE A 280 -4.87 5.23 5.54
N ASP A 281 -4.51 6.49 5.32
CA ASP A 281 -3.35 7.12 5.95
C ASP A 281 -3.47 7.13 7.47
N GLY A 282 -4.67 7.35 8.01
CA GLY A 282 -4.94 7.19 9.44
C GLY A 282 -4.70 5.76 9.93
N ILE A 283 -5.16 4.75 9.18
CA ILE A 283 -4.94 3.33 9.49
C ILE A 283 -3.44 2.98 9.43
N PHE A 284 -2.75 3.38 8.36
CA PHE A 284 -1.32 3.12 8.19
C PHE A 284 -0.48 3.84 9.24
N ALA A 285 -0.86 5.05 9.65
CA ALA A 285 -0.22 5.73 10.76
C ALA A 285 -0.34 4.93 12.06
N ALA A 286 -1.53 4.41 12.37
CA ALA A 286 -1.75 3.57 13.55
C ALA A 286 -0.95 2.25 13.47
N LEU A 287 -0.93 1.59 12.32
CA LEU A 287 -0.13 0.37 12.09
C LEU A 287 1.37 0.64 12.20
N ASN A 288 1.85 1.78 11.72
CA ASN A 288 3.25 2.18 11.86
C ASN A 288 3.63 2.45 13.32
N VAL A 289 2.75 3.09 14.10
CA VAL A 289 2.97 3.28 15.54
C VAL A 289 2.99 1.95 16.29
N ALA A 290 2.03 1.06 16.01
CA ALA A 290 2.01 -0.28 16.58
C ALA A 290 3.25 -1.08 16.19
N GLY A 291 3.66 -1.02 14.92
CA GLY A 291 4.88 -1.65 14.41
C GLY A 291 6.13 -1.09 15.07
N ALA A 292 6.20 0.22 15.31
CA ALA A 292 7.31 0.85 16.03
C ALA A 292 7.36 0.44 17.51
N LEU A 293 6.23 0.22 18.16
CA LEU A 293 6.16 -0.29 19.54
C LEU A 293 6.65 -1.74 19.62
N ILE A 294 6.14 -2.61 18.74
CA ILE A 294 6.59 -4.00 18.63
C ILE A 294 8.09 -4.02 18.34
N ALA A 295 8.54 -3.16 17.43
CA ALA A 295 9.94 -3.00 17.14
C ALA A 295 10.73 -2.60 18.38
N GLY A 296 10.30 -1.58 19.12
CA GLY A 296 10.91 -1.17 20.38
C GLY A 296 11.11 -2.32 21.37
N PHE A 297 10.10 -3.17 21.56
CA PHE A 297 10.23 -4.36 22.40
C PHE A 297 11.22 -5.39 21.84
N SER A 298 11.17 -5.66 20.53
CA SER A 298 12.12 -6.55 19.86
C SER A 298 13.57 -6.02 19.95
N LEU A 299 13.77 -4.70 19.87
CA LEU A 299 15.07 -4.05 20.07
C LEU A 299 15.58 -4.26 21.49
N LEU A 300 14.72 -4.12 22.50
CA LEU A 300 15.10 -4.35 23.90
C LEU A 300 15.55 -5.80 24.10
N VAL A 301 14.77 -6.78 23.65
CA VAL A 301 15.10 -8.20 23.80
C VAL A 301 16.40 -8.56 23.09
N GLY A 302 16.57 -8.13 21.83
CA GLY A 302 17.80 -8.34 21.06
C GLY A 302 19.01 -7.63 21.69
N GLY A 303 18.81 -6.41 22.18
CA GLY A 303 19.83 -5.61 22.83
C GLY A 303 20.33 -6.20 24.14
N PHE A 304 19.43 -6.74 24.98
CA PHE A 304 19.82 -7.49 26.17
C PHE A 304 20.66 -8.72 25.81
N GLY A 305 20.33 -9.40 24.71
CA GLY A 305 21.13 -10.50 24.16
C GLY A 305 22.57 -10.08 23.86
N ILE A 306 22.75 -8.98 23.11
CA ILE A 306 24.07 -8.43 22.78
C ILE A 306 24.83 -8.01 24.04
N ALA A 307 24.19 -7.24 24.92
CA ALA A 307 24.81 -6.76 26.15
C ALA A 307 25.32 -7.93 27.01
N ASN A 308 24.53 -9.00 27.13
CA ASN A 308 24.91 -10.18 27.90
C ASN A 308 26.15 -10.88 27.31
N ILE A 309 26.21 -11.08 25.99
CA ILE A 309 27.44 -11.60 25.35
C ILE A 309 28.63 -10.71 25.69
N MET A 310 28.47 -9.40 25.53
CA MET A 310 29.55 -8.44 25.69
C MET A 310 30.06 -8.42 27.13
N PHE A 311 29.19 -8.51 28.14
CA PHE A 311 29.63 -8.66 29.54
C PHE A 311 30.46 -9.92 29.77
N VAL A 312 30.06 -11.05 29.17
CA VAL A 312 30.83 -12.29 29.31
C VAL A 312 32.15 -12.22 28.53
N SER A 313 32.15 -11.65 27.32
CA SER A 313 33.36 -11.43 26.51
C SER A 313 34.38 -10.56 27.24
N VAL A 314 33.93 -9.49 27.90
CA VAL A 314 34.78 -8.64 28.75
C VAL A 314 35.36 -9.44 29.91
N LYS A 315 34.56 -10.25 30.60
CA LYS A 315 35.03 -11.11 31.69
C LYS A 315 36.07 -12.13 31.24
N GLU A 316 35.83 -12.82 30.13
CA GLU A 316 36.76 -13.80 29.54
C GLU A 316 38.08 -13.14 29.10
N ARG A 317 38.05 -11.86 28.72
CA ARG A 317 39.23 -11.10 28.26
C ARG A 317 39.86 -10.19 29.30
N THR A 318 39.43 -10.25 30.56
CA THR A 318 39.89 -9.36 31.64
C THR A 318 41.41 -9.28 31.75
N ASN A 319 42.10 -10.44 31.75
CA ASN A 319 43.56 -10.51 31.81
C ASN A 319 44.25 -9.81 30.62
N ILE A 320 43.72 -9.99 29.41
CA ILE A 320 44.28 -9.40 28.18
C ILE A 320 44.12 -7.87 28.21
N ILE A 321 42.95 -7.38 28.65
CA ILE A 321 42.67 -5.95 28.84
C ILE A 321 43.67 -5.35 29.85
N GLY A 322 43.95 -6.05 30.96
CA GLY A 322 44.90 -5.63 31.98
C GLY A 322 46.34 -5.50 31.43
N ILE A 323 46.78 -6.45 30.61
CA ILE A 323 48.09 -6.41 29.95
C ILE A 323 48.16 -5.22 28.98
N GLN A 324 47.15 -5.03 28.13
CA GLN A 324 47.11 -3.91 27.18
C GLN A 324 47.17 -2.56 27.88
N LYS A 325 46.42 -2.39 28.97
CA LYS A 325 46.45 -1.16 29.78
C LYS A 325 47.80 -0.93 30.45
N SER A 326 48.43 -1.99 30.96
CA SER A 326 49.75 -1.91 31.58
C SER A 326 50.84 -1.51 30.57
N LEU A 327 50.65 -1.89 29.30
CA LEU A 327 51.50 -1.47 28.17
C LEU A 327 51.16 -0.05 27.64
N GLY A 328 50.20 0.65 28.25
CA GLY A 328 49.87 2.05 27.92
C GLY A 328 48.66 2.24 26.99
N ALA A 329 47.83 1.22 26.76
CA ALA A 329 46.60 1.38 25.99
C ALA A 329 45.64 2.39 26.66
N LYS A 330 45.21 3.40 25.90
CA LYS A 330 44.27 4.43 26.38
C LYS A 330 42.85 3.86 26.51
N ASN A 331 42.07 4.35 27.46
CA ASN A 331 40.70 3.87 27.71
C ASN A 331 39.81 3.92 26.46
N TYR A 332 39.95 4.94 25.59
CA TYR A 332 39.17 5.01 24.36
C TYR A 332 39.49 3.88 23.37
N PHE A 333 40.73 3.36 23.37
CA PHE A 333 41.12 2.30 22.44
C PHE A 333 40.35 1.02 22.76
N ILE A 334 40.29 0.66 24.05
CA ILE A 334 39.55 -0.49 24.55
C ILE A 334 38.04 -0.30 24.37
N LEU A 335 37.54 0.92 24.62
CA LEU A 335 36.14 1.26 24.37
C LEU A 335 35.75 1.02 22.90
N PHE A 336 36.52 1.57 21.96
CA PHE A 336 36.26 1.42 20.52
C PHE A 336 36.35 -0.04 20.07
N GLN A 337 37.30 -0.81 20.59
CA GLN A 337 37.44 -2.23 20.26
C GLN A 337 36.16 -3.01 20.60
N PHE A 338 35.68 -2.92 21.84
CA PHE A 338 34.48 -3.65 22.27
C PHE A 338 33.19 -3.07 21.65
N LEU A 339 33.11 -1.75 21.45
CA LEU A 339 31.96 -1.15 20.78
C LEU A 339 31.87 -1.61 19.32
N PHE A 340 33.01 -1.68 18.62
CA PHE A 340 33.07 -2.18 17.26
C PHE A 340 32.67 -3.67 17.19
N GLU A 341 33.12 -4.49 18.14
CA GLU A 341 32.72 -5.90 18.25
C GLU A 341 31.19 -6.03 18.40
N ALA A 342 30.57 -5.20 19.26
CA ALA A 342 29.12 -5.20 19.45
C ALA A 342 28.33 -4.77 18.20
N VAL A 343 28.79 -3.72 17.50
CA VAL A 343 28.18 -3.25 16.24
C VAL A 343 28.36 -4.26 15.12
N PHE A 344 29.52 -4.90 15.04
CA PHE A 344 29.78 -5.92 14.04
C PHE A 344 28.87 -7.14 14.24
N LEU A 345 28.70 -7.58 15.49
CA LEU A 345 27.77 -8.65 15.85
C LEU A 345 26.32 -8.29 15.51
N SER A 346 25.90 -7.06 15.81
CA SER A 346 24.53 -6.63 15.48
C SER A 346 24.32 -6.57 13.98
N LEU A 347 25.27 -6.03 13.21
CA LEU A 347 25.22 -5.98 11.75
C LEU A 347 25.09 -7.37 11.12
N ILE A 348 25.84 -8.36 11.60
CA ILE A 348 25.70 -9.75 11.13
C ILE A 348 24.29 -10.26 11.43
N GLY A 349 23.80 -10.09 12.66
CA GLY A 349 22.44 -10.49 13.01
C GLY A 349 21.38 -9.77 12.18
N GLY A 350 21.61 -8.50 11.84
CA GLY A 350 20.72 -7.72 10.99
C GLY A 350 20.70 -8.19 9.55
N LEU A 351 21.86 -8.52 8.99
CA LEU A 351 21.95 -9.11 7.65
C LEU A 351 21.26 -10.47 7.60
N VAL A 352 21.44 -11.31 8.62
CA VAL A 352 20.73 -12.60 8.72
C VAL A 352 19.23 -12.38 8.84
N GLY A 353 18.78 -11.47 9.71
CA GLY A 353 17.37 -11.13 9.87
C GLY A 353 16.73 -10.61 8.58
N ILE A 354 17.40 -9.72 7.85
CA ILE A 354 16.96 -9.24 6.54
C ILE A 354 16.94 -10.38 5.52
N GLY A 355 17.94 -11.27 5.53
CA GLY A 355 17.98 -12.45 4.67
C GLY A 355 16.78 -13.38 4.89
N LEU A 356 16.32 -13.53 6.13
CA LEU A 356 15.09 -14.27 6.44
C LEU A 356 13.85 -13.59 5.86
N VAL A 357 13.78 -12.26 5.86
CA VAL A 357 12.69 -11.52 5.21
C VAL A 357 12.72 -11.71 3.70
N VAL A 358 13.90 -11.68 3.06
CA VAL A 358 14.04 -11.97 1.63
C VAL A 358 13.51 -13.36 1.30
N LEU A 359 13.83 -14.37 2.12
CA LEU A 359 13.28 -15.72 1.94
C LEU A 359 11.75 -15.74 2.02
N LEU A 360 11.13 -14.95 2.91
CA LEU A 360 9.67 -14.82 2.95
C LEU A 360 9.09 -14.18 1.68
N THR A 361 9.80 -13.23 1.05
CA THR A 361 9.34 -12.60 -0.20
C THR A 361 9.40 -13.54 -1.41
N LEU A 362 10.22 -14.60 -1.35
CA LEU A 362 10.33 -15.59 -2.43
C LEU A 362 9.20 -16.62 -2.42
N ILE A 363 8.49 -16.75 -1.30
CA ILE A 363 7.32 -17.63 -1.21
C ILE A 363 6.17 -16.94 -1.94
N PRO A 364 5.56 -17.57 -2.98
CA PRO A 364 4.41 -16.99 -3.67
C PRO A 364 3.29 -16.72 -2.66
N GLN A 365 2.86 -15.47 -2.56
CA GLN A 365 1.77 -15.07 -1.67
C GLN A 365 0.61 -14.60 -2.53
N ASP A 366 -0.43 -15.43 -2.64
CA ASP A 366 -1.60 -15.14 -3.48
C ASP A 366 -2.42 -13.94 -2.98
N ALA A 367 -2.30 -13.58 -1.70
CA ALA A 367 -3.10 -12.51 -1.08
C ALA A 367 -2.36 -11.17 -0.94
N LEU A 368 -1.05 -11.18 -0.63
CA LEU A 368 -0.27 -9.97 -0.39
C LEU A 368 1.16 -10.15 -0.91
N PRO A 369 1.47 -9.68 -2.14
CA PRO A 369 2.85 -9.70 -2.62
C PRO A 369 3.70 -8.78 -1.74
N LEU A 370 4.59 -9.39 -0.96
CA LEU A 370 5.51 -8.66 -0.09
C LEU A 370 6.65 -8.08 -0.93
N VAL A 371 6.77 -6.75 -0.92
CA VAL A 371 7.82 -6.03 -1.63
C VAL A 371 8.80 -5.46 -0.63
N LEU A 372 9.99 -6.06 -0.55
CA LEU A 372 11.07 -5.54 0.27
C LEU A 372 11.67 -4.29 -0.38
N SER A 373 11.39 -3.13 0.18
CA SER A 373 11.95 -1.85 -0.27
C SER A 373 13.40 -1.68 0.20
N MET A 374 14.23 -1.03 -0.63
CA MET A 374 15.58 -0.61 -0.23
C MET A 374 15.56 0.27 1.03
N LYS A 375 14.49 1.06 1.21
CA LYS A 375 14.28 1.85 2.43
C LYS A 375 14.23 0.98 3.68
N ASN A 376 13.57 -0.18 3.63
CA ASN A 376 13.40 -1.07 4.78
C ASN A 376 14.70 -1.81 5.11
N ILE A 377 15.48 -2.17 4.09
CA ILE A 377 16.82 -2.74 4.25
C ILE A 377 17.74 -1.74 4.96
N VAL A 378 17.81 -0.50 4.45
CA VAL A 378 18.65 0.55 5.03
C VAL A 378 18.21 0.88 6.46
N THR A 379 16.89 1.00 6.69
CA THR A 379 16.33 1.26 8.02
C THR A 379 16.66 0.12 8.99
N GLY A 380 16.52 -1.14 8.55
CA GLY A 380 16.87 -2.32 9.36
C GLY A 380 18.36 -2.37 9.73
N LEU A 381 19.27 -2.06 8.79
CA LEU A 381 20.71 -2.00 9.05
C LEU A 381 21.10 -0.85 9.98
N PHE A 382 20.47 0.31 9.81
CA PHE A 382 20.67 1.47 10.67
C PHE A 382 20.23 1.17 12.10
N ILE A 383 19.01 0.62 12.25
CA ILE A 383 18.47 0.20 13.54
C ILE A 383 19.39 -0.86 14.18
N SER A 384 19.82 -1.86 13.43
CA SER A 384 20.74 -2.89 13.93
C SER A 384 22.06 -2.30 14.47
N SER A 385 22.67 -1.39 13.71
CA SER A 385 23.89 -0.70 14.14
C SER A 385 23.64 0.12 15.42
N PHE A 386 22.52 0.82 15.48
CA PHE A 386 22.14 1.63 16.63
C PHE A 386 21.95 0.79 17.91
N ILE A 387 21.31 -0.38 17.81
CA ILE A 387 21.19 -1.33 18.93
C ILE A 387 22.57 -1.81 19.38
N GLY A 388 23.44 -2.18 18.43
CA GLY A 388 24.79 -2.66 18.73
C GLY A 388 25.58 -1.64 19.55
N ILE A 389 25.45 -0.35 19.21
CA ILE A 389 26.03 0.75 19.98
C ILE A 389 25.41 0.83 21.38
N LEU A 390 24.09 0.92 21.48
CA LEU A 390 23.39 1.10 22.76
C LEU A 390 23.63 -0.07 23.73
N SER A 391 23.62 -1.29 23.23
CA SER A 391 23.82 -2.50 24.03
C SER A 391 25.29 -2.75 24.36
N GLY A 392 26.21 -2.35 23.47
CA GLY A 392 27.64 -2.51 23.65
C GLY A 392 28.30 -1.44 24.53
N ILE A 393 27.69 -0.26 24.69
CA ILE A 393 28.33 0.87 25.36
C ILE A 393 28.63 0.62 26.84
N ILE A 394 27.71 -0.02 27.58
CA ILE A 394 27.89 -0.27 29.02
C ILE A 394 29.01 -1.29 29.25
N PRO A 395 29.01 -2.49 28.64
CA PRO A 395 30.12 -3.45 28.77
C PRO A 395 31.46 -2.88 28.31
N ALA A 396 31.48 -2.16 27.18
CA ALA A 396 32.70 -1.55 26.66
C ALA A 396 33.26 -0.49 27.62
N TRP A 397 32.38 0.30 28.26
CA TRP A 397 32.79 1.29 29.26
C TRP A 397 33.36 0.63 30.52
N VAL A 398 32.76 -0.48 30.98
CA VAL A 398 33.28 -1.25 32.11
C VAL A 398 34.68 -1.80 31.81
N ALA A 399 34.89 -2.38 30.61
CA ALA A 399 36.20 -2.82 30.16
C ALA A 399 37.22 -1.68 30.09
N ALA A 400 36.82 -0.56 29.50
CA ALA A 400 37.65 0.62 29.32
C ALA A 400 38.04 1.29 30.64
N LYS A 401 37.32 1.10 31.74
CA LYS A 401 37.62 1.71 33.05
C LYS A 401 38.27 0.74 34.05
N MET A 402 38.53 -0.49 33.65
CA MET A 402 39.11 -1.52 34.52
C MET A 402 40.54 -1.18 34.97
N ASP A 403 40.85 -1.46 36.24
CA ASP A 403 42.19 -1.26 36.81
C ASP A 403 43.14 -2.37 36.32
N PRO A 404 44.28 -2.04 35.68
CA PRO A 404 45.23 -3.02 35.16
C PRO A 404 45.76 -4.00 36.22
N VAL A 405 45.97 -3.54 37.46
CA VAL A 405 46.53 -4.39 38.53
C VAL A 405 45.53 -5.46 38.96
N ILE A 406 44.26 -5.08 39.08
CA ILE A 406 43.16 -6.00 39.42
C ILE A 406 42.90 -6.95 38.26
N ALA A 407 42.91 -6.44 37.03
CA ALA A 407 42.63 -7.19 35.82
C ALA A 407 43.63 -8.33 35.55
N ILE A 408 44.91 -8.14 35.86
CA ILE A 408 45.96 -9.18 35.72
C ILE A 408 45.87 -10.24 36.82
N ARG A 409 45.25 -9.90 37.96
CA ARG A 409 45.19 -10.76 39.15
C ARG A 409 43.96 -11.66 39.18
N SER A 410 42.95 -11.38 38.36
CA SER A 410 41.77 -12.24 38.23
C SER A 410 42.13 -13.48 37.41
N LYS A 411 42.14 -14.66 38.05
CA LYS A 411 42.19 -15.95 37.35
C LYS A 411 40.83 -16.35 36.83
#